data_AF-A0A2V1H4C6-F1
#
_entry.id   AF-A0A2V1H4C6-F1
#
_cell.length_a   1.000
_cell.length_b   1.000
_cell.length_c   1.000
_cell.angle_alpha   90.00
_cell.angle_beta   90.00
_cell.angle_gamma   90.00
#
_symmetry.space_group_name_H-M   'P 1'
#
loop_
_entity.id
_entity.type
_entity.pdbx_description
1 polymer ?
#
loop_
_entity_poly.entity_id
_entity_poly.type
_entity_poly.pdbx_seq_one_letter_code
_entity_poly.pdbx_strand_id
1 'polypeptide(L)'
;MPYKKSYAAGDLIYGLSEPRQDYRTKNPAFILAKPRATPCTIDQYSLTTVERQLVDDGRRLTIPDSEYFHDCIKNHDKYSNTFNAPGFAVGGANVIHQPVDTGRKCKGGLYWVTSSMNDLGKSIHFVLDGIDFAPVVSKINPSTNEPFKNSRSPFYTGIELRWVYRNRFREEVYRSIQFWINGSPCPPPWEAGFKNATGVDYDPVEMWSTYKPRSLMAA
;
A
#
# COMPACT_ATOMS: atom_id res chain seq x y z
N MET A 1 2.67 19.01 -8.52
CA MET A 1 2.01 19.33 -7.23
C MET A 1 3.09 19.44 -6.17
N PRO A 2 3.10 20.43 -5.26
CA PRO A 2 4.08 20.45 -4.19
C PRO A 2 3.83 19.25 -3.26
N TYR A 3 4.88 18.49 -2.97
CA TYR A 3 4.85 17.37 -2.03
C TYR A 3 4.36 17.84 -0.65
N LYS A 4 3.52 17.06 0.01
CA LYS A 4 3.25 17.22 1.44
C LYS A 4 4.58 17.08 2.20
N LYS A 5 4.91 18.07 3.02
CA LYS A 5 6.15 18.06 3.82
C LYS A 5 6.03 17.17 5.07
N SER A 6 4.81 16.83 5.46
CA SER A 6 4.51 16.03 6.65
C SER A 6 3.28 15.16 6.43
N TYR A 7 3.20 14.08 7.21
CA TYR A 7 2.01 13.25 7.34
C TYR A 7 0.84 14.01 7.98
N ALA A 8 -0.40 13.79 7.52
CA ALA A 8 -1.63 14.29 8.13
C ALA A 8 -2.54 13.15 8.63
N ALA A 9 -3.45 13.47 9.55
CA ALA A 9 -4.38 12.48 10.06
C ALA A 9 -5.27 11.91 8.93
N GLY A 10 -5.35 10.58 8.83
CA GLY A 10 -6.10 9.86 7.79
C GLY A 10 -5.27 9.49 6.56
N ASP A 11 -4.03 9.98 6.44
CA ASP A 11 -3.10 9.51 5.41
C ASP A 11 -2.72 8.04 5.64
N LEU A 12 -2.41 7.31 4.56
CA LEU A 12 -1.95 5.91 4.64
C LEU A 12 -0.49 5.78 4.27
N ILE A 13 0.21 4.84 4.91
CA ILE A 13 1.59 4.49 4.65
C ILE A 13 1.63 3.13 3.93
N TYR A 14 2.29 3.13 2.77
CA TYR A 14 2.55 1.95 1.94
C TYR A 14 4.05 1.80 1.70
N GLY A 15 4.46 0.65 1.19
CA GLY A 15 5.83 0.41 0.75
C GLY A 15 6.84 0.42 1.90
N LEU A 16 7.00 -0.69 2.61
CA LEU A 16 8.02 -0.80 3.66
C LEU A 16 8.60 -2.21 3.61
N SER A 17 9.94 -2.29 3.56
CA SER A 17 10.69 -3.55 3.74
C SER A 17 10.94 -3.82 5.23
N GLU A 18 11.08 -2.77 6.04
CA GLU A 18 11.18 -2.78 7.50
C GLU A 18 9.81 -2.76 8.22
N PRO A 19 9.75 -3.06 9.53
CA PRO A 19 8.53 -2.92 10.33
C PRO A 19 7.99 -1.48 10.29
N ARG A 20 6.76 -1.30 9.84
CA ARG A 20 6.15 0.03 9.64
C ARG A 20 6.05 0.90 10.89
N GLN A 21 6.12 0.27 12.05
CA GLN A 21 6.13 0.96 13.34
C GLN A 21 7.45 1.71 13.58
N ASP A 22 8.59 1.15 13.17
CA ASP A 22 9.91 1.74 13.38
C ASP A 22 10.12 2.96 12.50
N TYR A 23 9.65 2.90 11.25
CA TYR A 23 9.77 4.03 10.33
C TYR A 23 9.07 5.28 10.87
N ARG A 24 7.88 5.10 11.47
CA ARG A 24 7.10 6.20 12.06
C ARG A 24 7.78 6.86 13.25
N THR A 25 8.45 6.07 14.09
CA THR A 25 9.09 6.58 15.31
C THR A 25 10.43 7.22 15.01
N LYS A 26 11.15 6.74 13.99
CA LYS A 26 12.48 7.23 13.60
C LYS A 26 12.42 8.42 12.65
N ASN A 27 11.35 8.59 11.88
CA ASN A 27 11.27 9.60 10.84
C ASN A 27 10.46 10.84 11.24
N PRO A 28 11.08 12.02 11.40
CA PRO A 28 10.40 13.24 11.85
C PRO A 28 9.17 13.65 11.03
N ALA A 29 9.16 13.39 9.72
CA ALA A 29 8.02 13.70 8.86
C ALA A 29 6.76 12.87 9.18
N PHE A 30 6.92 11.76 9.92
CA PHE A 30 5.88 10.80 10.27
C PHE A 30 5.60 10.70 11.78
N ILE A 31 6.39 11.37 12.64
CA ILE A 31 6.23 11.36 14.11
C ILE A 31 4.84 11.87 14.55
N LEU A 32 4.24 12.79 13.79
CA LEU A 32 2.90 13.33 14.09
C LEU A 32 1.77 12.30 13.93
N ALA A 33 2.02 11.15 13.30
CA ALA A 33 1.09 10.04 13.28
C ALA A 33 1.02 9.43 14.69
N LYS A 34 0.09 9.87 15.55
CA LYS A 34 -0.07 9.27 16.89
C LYS A 34 -0.36 7.75 16.76
N PRO A 35 0.40 6.86 17.44
CA PRO A 35 0.39 5.42 17.21
C PRO A 35 -0.97 4.71 17.30
N ARG A 36 -1.92 5.28 18.05
CA ARG A 36 -3.24 4.66 18.34
C ARG A 36 -4.43 5.49 17.89
N ALA A 37 -4.25 6.74 17.47
CA ALA A 37 -5.38 7.65 17.22
C ALA A 37 -5.72 7.81 15.73
N THR A 38 -4.86 7.33 14.82
CA THR A 38 -5.06 7.49 13.39
C THR A 38 -4.59 6.25 12.65
N PRO A 39 -5.46 5.64 11.81
CA PRO A 39 -5.05 4.57 10.91
C PRO A 39 -3.98 5.11 9.98
N CYS A 40 -2.88 4.39 9.89
CA CYS A 40 -1.75 4.75 9.05
C CYS A 40 -1.39 3.63 8.08
N THR A 41 -2.06 2.48 8.14
CA THR A 41 -1.79 1.33 7.27
C THR A 41 -3.09 0.61 6.94
N ILE A 42 -3.15 -0.01 5.77
CA ILE A 42 -4.34 -0.76 5.33
C ILE A 42 -4.64 -1.99 6.19
N ASP A 43 -3.61 -2.55 6.86
CA ASP A 43 -3.74 -3.73 7.73
C ASP A 43 -4.62 -3.47 8.96
N GLN A 44 -4.72 -2.21 9.39
CA GLN A 44 -5.55 -1.80 10.52
C GLN A 44 -7.05 -1.82 10.19
N TYR A 45 -7.41 -1.57 8.92
CA TYR A 45 -8.80 -1.60 8.47
C TYR A 45 -9.29 -3.05 8.39
N SER A 46 -10.29 -3.41 9.19
CA SER A 46 -10.92 -4.73 9.11
C SER A 46 -11.74 -4.82 7.83
N LEU A 47 -11.40 -5.71 6.90
CA LEU A 47 -12.14 -5.85 5.64
C LEU A 47 -12.78 -7.22 5.50
N THR A 48 -12.09 -8.29 5.89
CA THR A 48 -12.59 -9.66 5.70
C THR A 48 -13.62 -10.03 6.76
N THR A 49 -14.34 -11.14 6.54
CA THR A 49 -15.37 -11.61 7.49
C THR A 49 -14.83 -11.82 8.89
N VAL A 50 -13.65 -12.45 9.01
CA VAL A 50 -13.02 -12.72 10.30
C VAL A 50 -12.54 -11.44 10.98
N GLU A 51 -11.99 -10.50 10.21
CA GLU A 51 -11.56 -9.22 10.78
C GLU A 51 -12.72 -8.38 11.30
N ARG A 52 -13.86 -8.40 10.60
CA ARG A 52 -15.08 -7.71 11.05
C ARG A 52 -15.68 -8.38 12.29
N GLN A 53 -15.75 -9.71 12.33
CA GLN A 53 -16.19 -10.43 13.53
C GLN A 53 -15.32 -10.09 14.75
N LEU A 54 -14.01 -9.97 14.58
CA LEU A 54 -13.14 -9.56 15.68
C LEU A 54 -13.38 -8.12 16.15
N VAL A 55 -13.88 -7.24 15.29
CA VAL A 55 -14.31 -5.89 15.70
C VAL A 55 -15.61 -5.98 16.50
N ASP A 56 -16.58 -6.76 16.02
CA ASP A 56 -17.87 -6.97 16.69
C ASP A 56 -17.69 -7.60 18.08
N ASP A 57 -16.73 -8.53 18.22
CA ASP A 57 -16.35 -9.17 19.47
C ASP A 57 -15.55 -8.23 20.42
N GLY A 58 -15.25 -6.99 20.01
CA GLY A 58 -14.43 -6.04 20.76
C GLY A 58 -12.95 -6.40 20.84
N ARG A 59 -12.48 -7.35 20.01
CA ARG A 59 -11.09 -7.85 19.97
C ARG A 59 -10.20 -7.08 19.01
N ARG A 60 -10.77 -6.27 18.13
CA ARG A 60 -10.09 -5.28 17.27
C ARG A 60 -10.79 -3.93 17.40
N LEU A 61 -10.02 -2.86 17.25
CA LEU A 61 -10.55 -1.49 17.29
C LEU A 61 -11.32 -1.19 16.00
N THR A 62 -12.48 -0.54 16.14
CA THR A 62 -13.14 0.12 15.01
C THR A 62 -12.29 1.30 14.57
N ILE A 63 -11.94 1.30 13.29
CA ILE A 63 -11.08 2.30 12.69
C ILE A 63 -11.95 3.38 12.00
N PRO A 64 -11.63 4.68 12.15
CA PRO A 64 -12.29 5.74 11.39
C PRO A 64 -12.32 5.44 9.89
N ASP A 65 -13.43 5.80 9.25
CA ASP A 65 -13.69 5.60 7.81
C ASP A 65 -13.77 4.13 7.35
N SER A 66 -13.83 3.17 8.27
CA SER A 66 -13.95 1.74 7.90
C SER A 66 -15.20 1.48 7.06
N GLU A 67 -16.32 2.15 7.36
CA GLU A 67 -17.57 2.03 6.59
C GLU A 67 -17.38 2.50 5.14
N TYR A 68 -16.75 3.67 4.93
CA TYR A 68 -16.43 4.15 3.57
C TYR A 68 -15.51 3.18 2.82
N PHE A 69 -14.54 2.59 3.52
CA PHE A 69 -13.68 1.57 2.92
C PHE A 69 -14.48 0.31 2.57
N HIS A 70 -15.37 -0.14 3.45
CA HIS A 70 -16.24 -1.31 3.20
C HIS A 70 -17.12 -1.10 1.98
N ASP A 71 -17.82 0.03 1.92
CA ASP A 71 -18.72 0.35 0.81
C ASP A 71 -17.96 0.47 -0.51
N CYS A 72 -16.78 1.11 -0.49
CA CYS A 72 -15.93 1.21 -1.67
C CYS A 72 -15.52 -0.17 -2.20
N ILE A 73 -15.09 -1.09 -1.32
CA ILE A 73 -14.62 -2.41 -1.75
C ILE A 73 -15.77 -3.34 -2.10
N LYS A 74 -16.87 -3.32 -1.34
CA LYS A 74 -18.05 -4.18 -1.57
C LYS A 74 -18.64 -3.95 -2.96
N ASN A 75 -18.61 -2.71 -3.44
CA ASN A 75 -19.12 -2.32 -4.75
C ASN A 75 -18.07 -2.40 -5.88
N HIS A 76 -16.82 -2.82 -5.60
CA HIS A 76 -15.77 -2.88 -6.61
C HIS A 76 -15.73 -4.24 -7.32
N ASP A 77 -15.88 -4.24 -8.64
CA ASP A 77 -15.87 -5.43 -9.51
C ASP A 77 -14.76 -6.46 -9.24
N LYS A 78 -13.56 -6.00 -8.88
CA LYS A 78 -12.36 -6.82 -8.75
C LYS A 78 -12.02 -7.21 -7.32
N TYR A 79 -12.38 -6.36 -6.36
CA TYR A 79 -11.93 -6.48 -4.97
C TYR A 79 -13.05 -6.85 -4.00
N SER A 80 -14.31 -6.82 -4.43
CA SER A 80 -15.49 -7.22 -3.65
C SER A 80 -15.35 -8.60 -3.01
N ASN A 81 -14.75 -9.57 -3.71
CA ASN A 81 -14.50 -10.92 -3.19
C ASN A 81 -13.66 -10.93 -1.90
N THR A 82 -12.86 -9.91 -1.64
CA THR A 82 -12.07 -9.79 -0.40
C THR A 82 -12.97 -9.66 0.84
N PHE A 83 -14.17 -9.11 0.67
CA PHE A 83 -15.13 -8.92 1.75
C PHE A 83 -15.57 -10.25 2.38
N ASN A 84 -15.65 -11.30 1.57
CA ASN A 84 -16.04 -12.66 1.97
C ASN A 84 -14.83 -13.59 2.09
N ALA A 85 -13.60 -13.05 2.04
CA ALA A 85 -12.40 -13.88 2.15
C ALA A 85 -12.32 -14.55 3.53
N PRO A 86 -11.98 -15.85 3.58
CA PRO A 86 -11.76 -16.54 4.83
C PRO A 86 -10.46 -16.07 5.51
N GLY A 87 -10.33 -16.39 6.79
CA GLY A 87 -9.14 -16.14 7.57
C GLY A 87 -9.14 -16.95 8.87
N PHE A 88 -8.03 -16.91 9.58
CA PHE A 88 -7.90 -17.56 10.88
C PHE A 88 -7.38 -16.57 11.90
N ALA A 89 -8.14 -16.37 12.99
CA ALA A 89 -7.70 -15.52 14.09
C ALA A 89 -6.57 -16.22 14.86
N VAL A 90 -5.48 -15.48 15.12
CA VAL A 90 -4.30 -15.96 15.85
C VAL A 90 -3.99 -14.96 16.97
N GLY A 91 -3.80 -15.47 18.19
CA GLY A 91 -3.39 -14.65 19.32
C GLY A 91 -4.37 -13.52 19.67
N GLY A 92 -5.67 -13.77 19.61
CA GLY A 92 -6.68 -12.81 20.09
C GLY A 92 -7.11 -11.77 19.07
N ALA A 93 -6.20 -11.11 18.34
CA ALA A 93 -6.55 -9.96 17.49
C ALA A 93 -5.99 -10.03 16.06
N ASN A 94 -5.00 -10.89 15.80
CA ASN A 94 -4.39 -10.98 14.47
C ASN A 94 -5.15 -11.96 13.60
N VAL A 95 -5.13 -11.76 12.27
CA VAL A 95 -5.77 -12.67 11.32
C VAL A 95 -4.77 -13.06 10.25
N ILE A 96 -4.66 -14.36 10.00
CA ILE A 96 -3.91 -14.91 8.87
C ILE A 96 -4.88 -15.10 7.71
N HIS A 97 -4.53 -14.53 6.56
CA HIS A 97 -5.27 -14.64 5.31
C HIS A 97 -4.49 -15.40 4.26
N GLN A 98 -5.21 -15.93 3.26
CA GLN A 98 -4.57 -16.42 2.06
C GLN A 98 -3.86 -15.26 1.34
N PRO A 99 -2.67 -15.49 0.76
CA PRO A 99 -1.88 -14.40 0.22
C PRO A 99 -2.57 -13.59 -0.90
N VAL A 100 -3.44 -14.26 -1.67
CA VAL A 100 -4.25 -13.60 -2.70
C VAL A 100 -5.20 -12.55 -2.12
N ASP A 101 -5.77 -12.80 -0.95
CA ASP A 101 -6.77 -11.93 -0.33
C ASP A 101 -6.10 -10.75 0.36
N THR A 102 -4.96 -10.95 1.02
CA THR A 102 -4.12 -9.84 1.50
C THR A 102 -3.70 -8.95 0.33
N GLY A 103 -3.26 -9.54 -0.79
CA GLY A 103 -2.90 -8.78 -1.98
C GLY A 103 -4.08 -7.99 -2.55
N ARG A 104 -5.30 -8.55 -2.55
CA ARG A 104 -6.51 -7.81 -2.96
C ARG A 104 -6.85 -6.69 -1.99
N LYS A 105 -6.75 -6.91 -0.67
CA LYS A 105 -6.96 -5.88 0.36
C LYS A 105 -6.01 -4.70 0.16
N CYS A 106 -4.71 -4.95 -0.03
CA CYS A 106 -3.73 -3.89 -0.31
C CYS A 106 -4.11 -3.05 -1.54
N LYS A 107 -4.46 -3.70 -2.66
CA LYS A 107 -4.86 -2.99 -3.87
C LYS A 107 -6.20 -2.27 -3.73
N GLY A 108 -7.12 -2.84 -2.96
CA GLY A 108 -8.39 -2.22 -2.62
C GLY A 108 -8.19 -0.95 -1.80
N GLY A 109 -7.30 -0.99 -0.81
CA GLY A 109 -6.93 0.19 -0.03
C GLY A 109 -6.32 1.30 -0.87
N LEU A 110 -5.41 0.95 -1.80
CA LEU A 110 -4.86 1.91 -2.75
C LEU A 110 -5.98 2.55 -3.59
N TYR A 111 -6.86 1.73 -4.17
CA TYR A 111 -8.00 2.21 -4.93
C TYR A 111 -8.85 3.15 -4.09
N TRP A 112 -9.35 2.70 -2.95
CA TRP A 112 -10.22 3.45 -2.06
C TRP A 112 -9.70 4.85 -1.73
N VAL A 113 -8.42 4.96 -1.33
CA VAL A 113 -7.86 6.28 -1.04
C VAL A 113 -7.81 7.14 -2.29
N THR A 114 -7.29 6.60 -3.39
CA THR A 114 -7.11 7.34 -4.64
C THR A 114 -8.42 7.70 -5.36
N SER A 115 -9.51 6.96 -5.16
CA SER A 115 -10.76 7.15 -5.91
C SER A 115 -11.87 7.78 -5.09
N SER A 116 -11.84 7.64 -3.77
CA SER A 116 -12.99 7.99 -2.91
C SER A 116 -12.64 8.94 -1.77
N MET A 117 -11.35 9.10 -1.44
CA MET A 117 -10.92 9.91 -0.29
C MET A 117 -10.10 11.15 -0.69
N ASN A 118 -9.86 11.36 -1.98
CA ASN A 118 -9.08 12.50 -2.49
C ASN A 118 -9.68 13.84 -2.06
N ASP A 119 -10.99 13.98 -2.16
CA ASP A 119 -11.71 15.20 -1.80
C ASP A 119 -11.71 15.46 -0.28
N LEU A 120 -11.39 14.44 0.52
CA LEU A 120 -11.19 14.54 1.96
C LEU A 120 -9.74 14.87 2.34
N GLY A 121 -8.87 15.15 1.37
CA GLY A 121 -7.47 15.54 1.59
C GLY A 121 -6.55 14.41 2.04
N LYS A 122 -7.01 13.16 1.99
CA LYS A 122 -6.22 11.97 2.35
C LYS A 122 -5.31 11.57 1.19
N SER A 123 -4.11 11.12 1.55
CA SER A 123 -3.06 10.73 0.62
C SER A 123 -2.34 9.48 1.10
N ILE A 124 -1.65 8.84 0.16
CA ILE A 124 -0.78 7.71 0.39
C ILE A 124 0.66 8.20 0.40
N HIS A 125 1.38 7.89 1.47
CA HIS A 125 2.83 8.02 1.58
C HIS A 125 3.44 6.65 1.26
N PHE A 126 3.98 6.51 0.07
CA PHE A 126 4.64 5.28 -0.39
C PHE A 126 6.13 5.37 -0.09
N VAL A 127 6.59 4.65 0.92
CA VAL A 127 8.01 4.62 1.30
C VAL A 127 8.75 3.64 0.38
N LEU A 128 9.98 3.98 0.00
CA LEU A 128 10.79 3.21 -0.94
C LEU A 128 12.04 2.61 -0.29
N ASP A 129 12.23 2.85 1.01
CA ASP A 129 13.40 2.44 1.78
C ASP A 129 13.56 0.91 1.79
N GLY A 130 14.77 0.46 1.41
CA GLY A 130 15.14 -0.94 1.34
C GLY A 130 14.38 -1.75 0.27
N ILE A 131 13.67 -1.10 -0.66
CA ILE A 131 13.06 -1.81 -1.78
C ILE A 131 14.11 -2.12 -2.85
N ASP A 132 14.29 -3.40 -3.14
CA ASP A 132 14.92 -3.85 -4.38
C ASP A 132 13.88 -3.87 -5.51
N PHE A 133 14.09 -3.04 -6.53
CA PHE A 133 13.17 -2.89 -7.65
C PHE A 133 13.26 -4.04 -8.67
N ALA A 134 14.39 -4.73 -8.75
CA ALA A 134 14.57 -5.84 -9.68
C ALA A 134 13.55 -6.99 -9.45
N PRO A 135 13.36 -7.54 -8.24
CA PRO A 135 12.33 -8.53 -7.94
C PRO A 135 10.91 -7.97 -8.09
N VAL A 136 10.70 -6.68 -7.82
CA VAL A 136 9.40 -6.01 -8.03
C VAL A 136 8.98 -6.06 -9.49
N VAL A 137 9.87 -5.64 -10.39
CA VAL A 137 9.58 -5.57 -11.82
C VAL A 137 9.47 -6.96 -12.44
N SER A 138 10.42 -7.85 -12.12
CA SER A 138 10.48 -9.23 -12.65
C SER A 138 9.38 -10.15 -12.10
N LYS A 139 8.67 -9.71 -11.06
CA LYS A 139 7.64 -10.48 -10.36
C LYS A 139 8.19 -11.73 -9.67
N ILE A 140 9.39 -11.63 -9.10
CA ILE A 140 10.08 -12.70 -8.38
C ILE A 140 10.08 -12.39 -6.88
N ASN A 141 9.86 -13.41 -6.05
CA ASN A 141 10.00 -13.28 -4.62
C ASN A 141 11.50 -13.25 -4.24
N PRO A 142 12.00 -12.19 -3.59
CA PRO A 142 13.42 -12.05 -3.29
C PRO A 142 13.96 -13.11 -2.32
N SER A 143 13.13 -13.64 -1.43
CA SER A 143 13.54 -14.63 -0.41
C SER A 143 13.58 -16.06 -0.94
N THR A 144 12.83 -16.36 -2.01
CA THR A 144 12.69 -17.74 -2.54
C THR A 144 13.15 -17.88 -3.99
N ASN A 145 13.39 -16.76 -4.67
CA ASN A 145 13.66 -16.69 -6.10
C ASN A 145 12.56 -17.32 -6.99
N GLU A 146 11.35 -17.52 -6.44
CA GLU A 146 10.22 -18.09 -7.17
C GLU A 146 9.32 -16.99 -7.78
N PRO A 147 8.59 -17.28 -8.88
CA PRO A 147 7.55 -16.39 -9.35
C PRO A 147 6.51 -16.09 -8.25
N PHE A 148 6.11 -14.82 -8.09
CA PHE A 148 5.18 -14.40 -7.03
C PHE A 148 3.89 -15.20 -6.94
N LYS A 149 3.42 -15.74 -8.07
CA LYS A 149 2.19 -16.52 -8.14
C LYS A 149 2.26 -17.84 -7.39
N ASN A 150 3.46 -18.37 -7.22
CA ASN A 150 3.71 -19.66 -6.59
C ASN A 150 4.15 -19.49 -5.13
N SER A 151 4.53 -18.27 -4.75
CA SER A 151 5.07 -17.99 -3.43
C SER A 151 3.99 -17.95 -2.35
N ARG A 152 4.22 -18.67 -1.25
CA ARG A 152 3.40 -18.64 -0.03
C ARG A 152 3.53 -17.34 0.76
N SER A 153 4.55 -16.52 0.48
CA SER A 153 4.83 -15.27 1.18
C SER A 153 5.11 -14.15 0.17
N PRO A 154 4.10 -13.66 -0.56
CA PRO A 154 4.31 -12.69 -1.62
C PRO A 154 4.82 -11.36 -1.07
N PHE A 155 5.66 -10.70 -1.86
CA PHE A 155 6.13 -9.36 -1.55
C PHE A 155 5.01 -8.35 -1.86
N TYR A 156 4.20 -8.05 -0.82
CA TYR A 156 3.04 -7.15 -0.95
C TYR A 156 3.44 -5.76 -1.42
N THR A 157 4.55 -5.21 -0.92
CA THR A 157 5.13 -3.96 -1.41
C THR A 157 5.33 -3.97 -2.93
N GLY A 158 5.82 -5.08 -3.51
CA GLY A 158 5.92 -5.23 -4.95
C GLY A 158 4.56 -5.30 -5.67
N ILE A 159 3.54 -5.90 -5.05
CA ILE A 159 2.17 -5.91 -5.58
C ILE A 159 1.57 -4.50 -5.60
N GLU A 160 1.75 -3.76 -4.51
CA GLU A 160 1.31 -2.38 -4.30
C GLU A 160 1.97 -1.45 -5.33
N LEU A 161 3.29 -1.48 -5.43
CA LEU A 161 4.03 -0.60 -6.32
C LEU A 161 3.72 -0.86 -7.81
N ARG A 162 3.55 -2.13 -8.20
CA ARG A 162 3.06 -2.50 -9.54
C ARG A 162 1.61 -2.09 -9.78
N TRP A 163 0.79 -1.96 -8.74
CA TRP A 163 -0.54 -1.39 -8.88
C TRP A 163 -0.44 0.11 -9.15
N VAL A 164 0.37 0.84 -8.39
CA VAL A 164 0.57 2.28 -8.60
C VAL A 164 1.10 2.55 -10.00
N TYR A 165 2.17 1.87 -10.42
CA TYR A 165 2.72 2.02 -11.76
C TYR A 165 1.67 1.83 -12.86
N ARG A 166 0.79 0.83 -12.74
CA ARG A 166 -0.25 0.57 -13.75
C ARG A 166 -1.32 1.65 -13.83
N ASN A 167 -1.55 2.36 -12.74
CA ASN A 167 -2.58 3.39 -12.65
C ASN A 167 -1.97 4.81 -12.63
N ARG A 168 -0.66 4.96 -12.84
CA ARG A 168 0.08 6.22 -12.71
C ARG A 168 -0.42 7.37 -13.59
N PHE A 169 -1.13 7.05 -14.68
CA PHE A 169 -1.69 8.04 -15.59
C PHE A 169 -3.10 8.51 -15.19
N ARG A 170 -3.72 7.86 -14.20
CA ARG A 170 -4.98 8.32 -13.60
C ARG A 170 -4.68 9.50 -12.70
N GLU A 171 -5.32 10.63 -12.96
CA GLU A 171 -5.05 11.90 -12.29
C GLU A 171 -5.26 11.78 -10.77
N GLU A 172 -6.30 11.09 -10.36
CA GLU A 172 -6.67 10.81 -8.99
C GLU A 172 -5.66 9.92 -8.26
N VAL A 173 -4.92 9.06 -8.98
CA VAL A 173 -3.82 8.28 -8.42
C VAL A 173 -2.57 9.14 -8.29
N TYR A 174 -2.23 9.89 -9.35
CA TYR A 174 -1.07 10.76 -9.38
C TYR A 174 -1.14 11.86 -8.30
N ARG A 175 -2.31 12.44 -8.06
CA ARG A 175 -2.51 13.49 -7.06
C ARG A 175 -2.42 12.99 -5.61
N SER A 176 -2.65 11.70 -5.39
CA SER A 176 -2.87 11.16 -4.05
C SER A 176 -1.74 10.30 -3.53
N ILE A 177 -0.75 9.98 -4.35
CA ILE A 177 0.39 9.18 -3.95
C ILE A 177 1.65 10.04 -3.96
N GLN A 178 2.33 10.08 -2.82
CA GLN A 178 3.62 10.69 -2.66
C GLN A 178 4.66 9.64 -2.31
N PHE A 179 5.81 9.69 -2.99
CA PHE A 179 6.92 8.78 -2.71
C PHE A 179 7.90 9.38 -1.72
N TRP A 180 8.51 8.50 -0.93
CA TRP A 180 9.48 8.86 0.10
C TRP A 180 10.69 7.94 0.01
N ILE A 181 11.88 8.50 0.14
CA ILE A 181 13.11 7.73 0.35
C ILE A 181 13.98 8.43 1.40
N ASN A 182 14.59 7.68 2.31
CA ASN A 182 15.44 8.19 3.39
C ASN A 182 14.77 9.37 4.14
N GLY A 183 13.45 9.27 4.32
CA GLY A 183 12.63 10.30 4.94
C GLY A 183 12.43 11.61 4.21
N SER A 184 12.79 11.69 2.94
CA SER A 184 12.54 12.84 2.09
C SER A 184 11.55 12.52 0.97
N PRO A 185 10.64 13.44 0.61
CA PRO A 185 9.81 13.29 -0.58
C PRO A 185 10.68 13.15 -1.84
N CYS A 186 10.28 12.26 -2.74
CA CYS A 186 10.98 12.04 -4.00
C CYS A 186 9.98 11.86 -5.16
N PRO A 187 10.45 12.01 -6.41
CA PRO A 187 9.66 11.64 -7.58
C PRO A 187 9.28 10.15 -7.55
N PRO A 188 8.32 9.72 -8.37
CA PRO A 188 8.07 8.31 -8.62
C PRO A 188 9.31 7.58 -9.18
N PRO A 189 9.51 6.28 -8.86
CA PRO A 189 10.67 5.49 -9.30
C PRO A 189 10.87 5.37 -10.82
N TRP A 190 9.84 5.65 -11.60
CA TRP A 190 9.83 5.55 -13.06
C TRP A 190 9.96 6.91 -13.75
N GLU A 191 10.26 7.96 -13.01
CA GLU A 191 10.53 9.29 -13.57
C GLU A 191 12.02 9.59 -13.59
N ALA A 192 12.49 10.28 -14.64
CA ALA A 192 13.89 10.62 -14.85
C ALA A 192 14.52 11.39 -13.66
N GLY A 193 13.72 12.16 -12.92
CA GLY A 193 14.17 12.89 -11.75
C GLY A 193 14.48 12.01 -10.53
N PHE A 194 14.07 10.74 -10.51
CA PHE A 194 14.19 9.87 -9.35
C PHE A 194 15.65 9.65 -8.94
N LYS A 195 16.50 9.22 -9.87
CA LYS A 195 17.91 8.92 -9.58
C LYS A 195 18.63 10.13 -9.00
N ASN A 196 18.42 11.30 -9.61
CA ASN A 196 19.02 12.56 -9.16
C ASN A 196 18.50 13.00 -7.78
N ALA A 197 17.21 12.81 -7.50
CA ALA A 197 16.60 13.21 -6.23
C ALA A 197 16.95 12.29 -5.06
N THR A 198 17.32 11.04 -5.34
CA THR A 198 17.47 10.00 -4.32
C THR A 198 18.92 9.54 -4.11
N GLY A 199 19.80 9.77 -5.09
CA GLY A 199 21.20 9.36 -5.03
C GLY A 199 21.40 7.85 -5.12
N VAL A 200 20.40 7.09 -5.59
CA VAL A 200 20.54 5.63 -5.77
C VAL A 200 21.46 5.32 -6.96
N ASP A 201 22.28 4.28 -6.82
CA ASP A 201 23.29 3.91 -7.84
C ASP A 201 22.71 3.15 -9.05
N TYR A 202 21.43 2.79 -9.02
CA TYR A 202 20.73 2.11 -10.12
C TYR A 202 19.78 3.05 -10.84
N ASP A 203 19.38 2.70 -12.07
CA ASP A 203 18.33 3.40 -12.81
C ASP A 203 17.01 2.62 -12.77
N PRO A 204 16.11 2.91 -11.81
CA PRO A 204 14.82 2.25 -11.77
C PRO A 204 13.92 2.65 -12.96
N VAL A 205 14.18 3.75 -13.66
CA VAL A 205 13.42 4.13 -14.86
C VAL A 205 13.60 3.08 -15.95
N GLU A 206 14.85 2.68 -16.19
CA GLU A 206 15.18 1.60 -17.12
C GLU A 206 14.51 0.29 -16.70
N MET A 207 14.59 -0.08 -15.42
CA MET A 207 13.93 -1.29 -14.92
C MET A 207 12.42 -1.27 -15.15
N TRP A 208 11.75 -0.19 -14.77
CA TRP A 208 10.29 -0.05 -14.96
C TRP A 208 9.88 -0.05 -16.44
N SER A 209 10.76 0.34 -17.36
CA SER A 209 10.48 0.24 -18.81
C SER A 209 10.33 -1.22 -19.29
N THR A 210 10.97 -2.16 -18.61
CA THR A 210 10.86 -3.61 -18.93
C THR A 210 9.57 -4.23 -18.37
N TYR A 211 8.89 -3.55 -17.44
CA TYR A 211 7.68 -4.05 -16.82
C TYR A 211 6.50 -4.06 -17.78
N LYS A 212 6.06 -5.25 -18.19
CA LYS A 212 4.85 -5.44 -19.00
C LYS A 212 3.63 -5.79 -18.13
N PRO A 213 2.70 -4.84 -17.90
CA PRO A 213 1.46 -5.15 -17.19
C PRO A 213 0.57 -6.06 -18.04
N ARG A 214 -0.07 -7.06 -17.42
CA ARG A 214 -1.01 -7.96 -18.12
C ARG A 214 -2.31 -7.29 -18.55
N SER A 215 -2.63 -6.16 -17.93
CA SER A 215 -3.77 -5.32 -18.25
C SER A 215 -3.39 -3.89 -17.85
N LEU A 216 -3.52 -2.93 -18.76
CA LEU A 216 -3.79 -1.56 -18.37
C LEU A 216 -5.20 -1.59 -17.76
N MET A 217 -5.40 -1.02 -16.57
CA MET A 217 -6.76 -0.86 -16.07
C MET A 217 -7.43 0.16 -17.01
N ALA A 218 -8.61 -0.16 -17.54
CA ALA A 218 -9.38 0.80 -18.34
C ALA A 218 -9.58 2.07 -17.52
N ALA A 219 -9.46 3.22 -18.19
CA ALA A 219 -9.69 4.54 -17.62
C ALA A 219 -11.13 4.66 -17.13
#